data_AF-A0A8T5PKG9-F1
#
_entry.id   AF-A0A8T5PKG9-F1
#
_cell.length_a   1.000
_cell.length_b   1.000
_cell.length_c   1.000
_cell.angle_alpha   90.00
_cell.angle_beta   90.00
_cell.angle_gamma   90.00
#
_symmetry.space_group_name_H-M   'P 1'
#
loop_
_entity.id
_entity.type
_entity.pdbx_description
1 polymer ?
#
loop_
_entity_poly.entity_id
_entity_poly.type
_entity_poly.pdbx_seq_one_letter_code
_entity_poly.pdbx_strand_id
1 'polypeptide(L)'
;MKGQNYIVEFIIMFGIAFIIFSTISYLFYNQTEFLSRKIGENQARLLNKATLMSIIKSSNCRGCDNITIYQEIPQKIGGINYNVTFNKQKIQVILFSDRINSTTYNINETFDFSGNVKSNNKKIEIKINNKIIQVS
;
A
#
# COMPACT_ATOMS: atom_id res chain seq x y z
N MET A 1 6.44 -62.44 -13.02
CA MET A 1 5.59 -61.23 -12.92
C MET A 1 5.64 -60.55 -11.53
N LYS A 2 6.80 -60.48 -10.85
CA LYS A 2 6.93 -59.78 -9.55
C LYS A 2 7.42 -58.32 -9.69
N GLY A 3 8.26 -58.03 -10.68
CA GLY A 3 8.81 -56.69 -10.93
C GLY A 3 7.79 -55.64 -11.38
N GLN A 4 6.76 -56.03 -12.16
CA GLN A 4 5.67 -55.12 -12.54
C GLN A 4 4.86 -54.62 -11.33
N ASN A 5 4.70 -55.46 -10.30
CA ASN A 5 3.96 -55.08 -9.10
C ASN A 5 4.69 -53.97 -8.31
N TYR A 6 6.01 -54.07 -8.19
CA TYR A 6 6.84 -53.04 -7.54
C TYR A 6 6.85 -51.71 -8.29
N ILE A 7 6.82 -51.74 -9.63
CA ILE A 7 6.74 -50.51 -10.44
C ILE A 7 5.38 -49.81 -10.22
N VAL A 8 4.29 -50.57 -10.19
CA VAL A 8 2.95 -50.04 -9.94
C VAL A 8 2.86 -49.45 -8.52
N GLU A 9 3.40 -50.14 -7.51
CA GLU A 9 3.43 -49.66 -6.13
C GLU A 9 4.24 -48.35 -5.99
N PHE A 10 5.37 -48.25 -6.69
CA PHE A 10 6.19 -47.03 -6.72
C PHE A 10 5.44 -45.85 -7.36
N ILE A 11 4.75 -46.08 -8.48
CA ILE A 11 3.93 -45.06 -9.15
C ILE A 11 2.81 -44.58 -8.25
N ILE A 12 2.14 -45.50 -7.52
CA ILE A 12 1.08 -45.15 -6.57
C ILE A 12 1.64 -44.31 -5.42
N MET A 13 2.76 -44.71 -4.82
CA MET A 13 3.42 -43.95 -3.75
C MET A 13 3.87 -42.55 -4.20
N PHE A 14 4.42 -42.45 -5.41
CA PHE A 14 4.77 -41.16 -6.00
C PHE A 14 3.54 -40.28 -6.22
N GLY A 15 2.43 -40.86 -6.72
CA GLY A 15 1.18 -40.15 -6.91
C GLY A 15 0.61 -39.60 -5.60
N ILE A 16 0.63 -40.39 -4.52
CA ILE A 16 0.19 -39.95 -3.18
C ILE A 16 1.09 -38.81 -2.68
N ALA A 17 2.41 -38.96 -2.77
CA ALA A 17 3.36 -37.93 -2.35
C ALA A 17 3.17 -36.62 -3.14
N PHE A 18 2.94 -36.71 -4.45
CA PHE A 18 2.68 -35.57 -5.31
C PHE A 18 1.38 -34.84 -4.93
N ILE A 19 0.30 -35.58 -4.64
CA ILE A 19 -0.98 -35.00 -4.19
C ILE A 19 -0.79 -34.26 -2.86
N ILE A 20 -0.10 -34.86 -1.89
CA ILE A 20 0.19 -34.22 -0.60
C ILE A 20 1.01 -32.94 -0.82
N PHE A 21 2.08 -33.02 -1.59
CA PHE A 21 2.93 -31.87 -1.89
C PHE A 21 2.16 -30.75 -2.61
N SER A 22 1.34 -31.09 -3.59
CA SER A 22 0.50 -30.13 -4.32
C SER A 22 -0.51 -29.45 -3.38
N THR A 23 -1.12 -30.21 -2.47
CA THR A 23 -2.09 -29.68 -1.50
C THR A 23 -1.43 -28.72 -0.52
N ILE A 24 -0.27 -29.09 0.02
CA ILE A 24 0.52 -28.23 0.92
C ILE A 24 0.97 -26.96 0.19
N SER A 25 1.46 -27.09 -1.05
CA SER A 25 1.89 -25.95 -1.88
C SER A 25 0.73 -24.99 -2.14
N TYR A 26 -0.46 -25.51 -2.41
CA TYR A 26 -1.67 -24.71 -2.58
C TYR A 26 -2.07 -23.97 -1.30
N LEU A 27 -1.95 -24.60 -0.13
CA LEU A 27 -2.18 -23.94 1.16
C LEU A 27 -1.20 -22.78 1.39
N PHE A 28 0.09 -22.97 1.10
CA PHE A 28 1.08 -21.89 1.20
C PHE A 28 0.81 -20.76 0.22
N TYR A 29 0.39 -21.07 -1.01
CA TYR A 29 0.02 -20.06 -2.01
C TYR A 29 -1.11 -19.17 -1.48
N ASN A 30 -2.20 -19.77 -0.98
CA ASN A 30 -3.33 -19.02 -0.41
C ASN A 30 -2.96 -18.21 0.84
N GLN A 31 -2.14 -18.76 1.73
CA GLN A 31 -1.65 -18.02 2.90
C GLN A 31 -0.80 -16.82 2.50
N THR A 32 0.03 -16.96 1.47
CA THR A 32 0.88 -15.87 0.97
C THR A 32 0.05 -14.71 0.42
N GLU A 33 -1.02 -15.01 -0.32
CA GLU A 33 -1.92 -13.99 -0.85
C GLU A 33 -2.65 -13.25 0.29
N PHE A 34 -3.19 -13.98 1.27
CA PHE A 34 -3.84 -13.38 2.44
C PHE A 34 -2.88 -12.49 3.25
N LEU A 35 -1.66 -12.96 3.49
CA LEU A 35 -0.63 -12.20 4.22
C LEU A 35 -0.19 -10.98 3.44
N SER A 36 0.05 -11.10 2.13
CA SER A 36 0.39 -9.97 1.26
C SER A 36 -0.68 -8.89 1.29
N ARG A 37 -1.96 -9.26 1.22
CA ARG A 37 -3.09 -8.32 1.34
C ARG A 37 -3.09 -7.63 2.71
N LYS A 38 -3.01 -8.39 3.81
CA LYS A 38 -3.06 -7.84 5.18
C LYS A 38 -1.87 -6.93 5.50
N ILE A 39 -0.66 -7.32 5.07
CA ILE A 39 0.55 -6.50 5.17
C ILE A 39 0.37 -5.24 4.33
N GLY A 40 -0.14 -5.38 3.11
CA GLY A 40 -0.36 -4.28 2.20
C GLY A 40 -1.36 -3.25 2.75
N GLU A 41 -2.48 -3.70 3.32
CA GLU A 41 -3.46 -2.81 3.96
C GLU A 41 -2.86 -2.03 5.14
N ASN A 42 -2.08 -2.71 5.99
CA ASN A 42 -1.45 -2.08 7.13
C ASN A 42 -0.38 -1.06 6.70
N GLN A 43 0.45 -1.40 5.70
CA GLN A 43 1.44 -0.48 5.14
C GLN A 43 0.78 0.73 4.47
N ALA A 44 -0.31 0.54 3.72
CA ALA A 44 -1.08 1.64 3.12
C ALA A 44 -1.68 2.56 4.20
N ARG A 45 -2.21 2.00 5.30
CA ARG A 45 -2.71 2.78 6.44
C ARG A 45 -1.60 3.57 7.12
N LEU A 46 -0.43 2.97 7.32
CA LEU A 46 0.73 3.66 7.90
C LEU A 46 1.22 4.80 7.01
N LEU A 47 1.28 4.58 5.70
CA LEU A 47 1.62 5.62 4.74
C LEU A 47 0.65 6.79 4.82
N ASN A 48 -0.66 6.51 4.79
CA ASN A 48 -1.70 7.52 4.94
C ASN A 48 -1.55 8.34 6.23
N LYS A 49 -1.29 7.67 7.36
CA LYS A 49 -1.08 8.34 8.66
C LYS A 49 0.19 9.19 8.66
N ALA A 50 1.29 8.67 8.11
CA ALA A 50 2.56 9.39 8.05
C ALA A 50 2.42 10.67 7.21
N THR A 51 1.80 10.58 6.03
CA THR A 51 1.57 11.76 5.19
C THR A 51 0.63 12.76 5.83
N LEU A 52 -0.45 12.30 6.47
CA LEU A 52 -1.34 13.19 7.22
C LEU A 52 -0.59 13.92 8.34
N MET A 53 0.25 13.21 9.09
CA MET A 53 1.03 13.79 10.19
C MET A 53 2.03 14.82 9.68
N SER A 54 2.68 14.57 8.54
CA SER A 54 3.53 15.55 7.87
C SER A 54 2.76 16.82 7.50
N ILE A 55 1.55 16.67 6.93
CA ILE A 55 0.69 17.82 6.58
C ILE A 55 0.31 18.62 7.83
N ILE A 56 -0.15 17.97 8.91
CA ILE A 56 -0.52 18.64 10.17
C ILE A 56 0.67 19.37 10.79
N LYS A 57 1.85 18.76 10.77
CA LYS A 57 3.07 19.39 11.30
C LYS A 57 3.42 20.64 10.49
N SER A 58 3.26 20.58 9.18
CA SER A 58 3.57 21.69 8.29
C SER A 58 2.52 22.81 8.36
N SER A 59 1.22 22.51 8.45
CA SER A 59 0.18 23.54 8.59
C SER A 59 0.37 24.38 9.87
N ASN A 60 0.92 23.78 10.94
CA ASN A 60 1.20 24.48 12.19
C ASN A 60 2.45 25.39 12.16
N CYS A 61 3.17 25.53 11.04
CA CYS A 61 4.29 26.47 10.98
C CYS A 61 3.80 27.93 10.89
N ARG A 62 3.81 28.64 12.02
CA ARG A 62 3.39 30.04 12.12
C ARG A 62 4.34 31.07 11.49
N GLY A 63 5.54 30.65 11.07
CA GLY A 63 6.57 31.52 10.48
C GLY A 63 7.00 31.11 9.07
N CYS A 64 6.24 30.24 8.41
CA CYS A 64 6.53 29.77 7.06
C CYS A 64 5.45 30.29 6.11
N ASP A 65 5.83 31.11 5.12
CA ASP A 65 4.88 31.56 4.08
C ASP A 65 4.52 30.40 3.14
N ASN A 66 5.49 29.54 2.83
CA ASN A 66 5.32 28.36 1.98
C ASN A 66 6.14 27.18 2.52
N ILE A 67 5.53 26.00 2.59
CA ILE A 67 6.22 24.75 2.94
C ILE A 67 6.04 23.75 1.80
N THR A 68 7.14 23.12 1.42
CA THR A 68 7.12 21.98 0.50
C THR A 68 7.51 20.72 1.26
N ILE A 69 6.62 19.73 1.30
CA ILE A 69 6.88 18.42 1.90
C ILE A 69 7.22 17.45 0.76
N TYR A 70 8.36 16.79 0.87
CA TYR A 70 8.71 15.66 0.02
C TYR A 70 8.46 14.37 0.80
N GLN A 71 7.63 13.50 0.26
CA GLN A 71 7.44 12.17 0.81
C GLN A 71 7.94 11.10 -0.16
N GLU A 72 8.90 10.32 0.32
CA GLU A 72 9.30 9.10 -0.37
C GLU A 72 8.27 8.02 -0.09
N ILE A 73 7.74 7.46 -1.18
CA ILE A 73 6.80 6.34 -1.13
C ILE A 73 7.47 5.10 -1.72
N PRO A 74 7.23 3.93 -1.10
CA PRO A 74 7.83 2.69 -1.58
C PRO A 74 7.40 2.35 -3.01
N GLN A 75 8.19 1.54 -3.72
CA GLN A 75 7.81 1.09 -5.06
C GLN A 75 6.60 0.16 -5.05
N LYS A 76 6.47 -0.64 -3.98
CA LYS A 76 5.47 -1.69 -3.81
C LYS A 76 5.02 -1.74 -2.35
N ILE A 77 3.75 -2.07 -2.14
CA ILE A 77 3.16 -2.30 -0.82
C ILE A 77 2.65 -3.74 -0.79
N GLY A 78 3.06 -4.52 0.21
CA GLY A 78 2.78 -5.97 0.25
C GLY A 78 3.34 -6.76 -0.95
N GLY A 79 4.32 -6.21 -1.68
CA GLY A 79 4.87 -6.81 -2.91
C GLY A 79 4.12 -6.44 -4.19
N ILE A 80 3.11 -5.57 -4.10
CA ILE A 80 2.18 -5.29 -5.20
C ILE A 80 2.09 -3.80 -5.50
N ASN A 81 1.75 -3.51 -6.77
CA ASN A 81 1.67 -2.16 -7.28
C ASN A 81 0.45 -1.44 -6.71
N TYR A 82 0.60 -0.14 -6.48
CA TYR A 82 -0.44 0.69 -5.87
C TYR A 82 -0.48 2.09 -6.47
N ASN A 83 -1.60 2.79 -6.28
CA ASN A 83 -1.74 4.17 -6.70
C ASN A 83 -2.07 5.04 -5.50
N VAL A 84 -1.36 6.15 -5.34
CA VAL A 84 -1.69 7.14 -4.31
C VAL A 84 -2.19 8.41 -4.97
N THR A 85 -3.40 8.79 -4.60
CA THR A 85 -4.03 10.04 -5.01
C THR A 85 -4.23 10.92 -3.80
N PHE A 86 -3.76 12.16 -3.91
CA PHE A 86 -3.90 13.19 -2.89
C PHE A 86 -4.88 14.25 -3.37
N ASN A 87 -5.80 14.66 -2.50
CA ASN A 87 -6.68 15.81 -2.69
C ASN A 87 -6.80 16.58 -1.38
N LYS A 88 -7.27 17.83 -1.44
CA LYS A 88 -7.55 18.76 -0.34
C LYS A 88 -8.22 18.15 0.88
N GLN A 89 -9.05 17.12 0.69
CA GLN A 89 -9.85 16.53 1.76
C GLN A 89 -9.42 15.10 2.13
N LYS A 90 -8.71 14.39 1.25
CA LYS A 90 -8.45 12.96 1.44
C LYS A 90 -7.14 12.52 0.82
N ILE A 91 -6.47 11.60 1.51
CA ILE A 91 -5.41 10.77 0.96
C ILE A 91 -6.04 9.43 0.63
N GLN A 92 -5.85 8.95 -0.58
CA GLN A 92 -6.43 7.69 -1.01
C GLN A 92 -5.35 6.82 -1.62
N VAL A 93 -5.15 5.65 -1.03
CA VAL A 93 -4.27 4.60 -1.54
C VAL A 93 -5.15 3.51 -2.13
N ILE A 94 -4.93 3.18 -3.40
CA ILE A 94 -5.61 2.10 -4.09
C ILE A 94 -4.63 0.94 -4.20
N LEU A 95 -4.99 -0.18 -3.58
CA LEU A 95 -4.19 -1.39 -3.49
C LEU A 95 -5.08 -2.57 -3.89
N PHE A 96 -4.66 -3.42 -4.83
CA PHE A 96 -5.47 -4.60 -5.27
C PHE A 96 -6.92 -4.28 -5.70
N SER A 97 -7.17 -3.11 -6.29
CA SER A 97 -8.53 -2.60 -6.55
C SER A 97 -9.34 -2.23 -5.30
N ASP A 98 -8.87 -2.58 -4.11
CA ASP A 98 -9.43 -2.11 -2.85
C ASP A 98 -8.98 -0.68 -2.56
N ARG A 99 -9.98 0.17 -2.29
CA ARG A 99 -9.75 1.56 -1.92
C ARG A 99 -9.52 1.65 -0.42
N ILE A 100 -8.27 1.87 -0.04
CA ILE A 100 -7.92 2.17 1.34
C ILE A 100 -7.98 3.68 1.50
N ASN A 101 -9.17 4.16 1.84
CA ASN A 101 -9.39 5.56 2.17
C ASN A 101 -8.57 5.91 3.42
N SER A 102 -7.82 7.01 3.37
CA SER A 102 -7.37 7.65 4.60
C SER A 102 -8.52 8.44 5.21
N THR A 103 -8.35 8.72 6.50
CA THR A 103 -9.07 9.75 7.23
C THR A 103 -9.12 11.04 6.44
N THR A 104 -10.32 11.59 6.34
CA THR A 104 -10.59 12.93 5.82
C THR A 104 -10.02 13.96 6.78
N TYR A 105 -9.24 14.91 6.27
CA TYR A 105 -8.77 16.04 7.04
C TYR A 105 -9.53 17.27 6.55
N ASN A 106 -10.38 17.81 7.42
CA ASN A 106 -11.18 18.99 7.12
C ASN A 106 -10.38 20.21 7.61
N ILE A 107 -9.65 20.81 6.69
CA ILE A 107 -8.85 22.00 6.98
C ILE A 107 -9.59 23.17 6.37
N ASN A 108 -9.89 24.19 7.18
CA ASN A 108 -10.57 25.42 6.72
C ASN A 108 -9.69 26.27 5.79
N GLU A 109 -8.42 25.93 5.61
CA GLU A 109 -7.47 26.63 4.74
C GLU A 109 -7.36 25.97 3.35
N THR A 110 -7.14 26.79 2.33
CA THR A 110 -7.06 26.34 0.93
C THR A 110 -5.64 25.93 0.58
N PHE A 111 -5.30 24.66 0.75
CA PHE A 111 -4.00 24.11 0.34
C PHE A 111 -4.02 23.65 -1.13
N ASP A 112 -2.89 23.81 -1.82
CA ASP A 112 -2.69 23.30 -3.16
C ASP A 112 -1.94 21.95 -3.13
N PHE A 113 -2.71 20.87 -3.04
CA PHE A 113 -2.15 19.52 -3.10
C PHE A 113 -2.02 19.08 -4.56
N SER A 114 -0.83 19.22 -5.15
CA SER A 114 -0.54 18.76 -6.51
C SER A 114 0.30 17.48 -6.50
N GLY A 115 -0.31 16.31 -6.73
CA GLY A 115 0.45 15.07 -6.88
C GLY A 115 -0.39 13.81 -7.13
N ASN A 116 -0.08 13.09 -8.20
CA ASN A 116 -0.60 11.74 -8.46
C ASN A 116 0.59 10.82 -8.72
N VAL A 117 0.75 9.80 -7.87
CA VAL A 117 1.86 8.85 -8.00
C VAL A 117 1.32 7.44 -8.16
N LYS A 118 1.51 6.92 -9.37
CA LYS A 118 1.42 5.50 -9.68
C LYS A 118 2.74 4.81 -9.31
N SER A 119 2.62 3.59 -8.74
CA SER A 119 3.60 2.56 -8.33
C SER A 119 4.97 2.50 -9.02
N ASN A 120 5.65 3.62 -9.14
CA ASN A 120 7.00 3.74 -9.66
C ASN A 120 7.62 4.78 -8.75
N ASN A 121 8.59 4.36 -7.93
CA ASN A 121 9.36 5.17 -6.99
C ASN A 121 9.37 6.68 -7.33
N LYS A 122 8.38 7.42 -6.83
CA LYS A 122 8.20 8.81 -7.19
C LYS A 122 7.96 9.57 -5.91
N LYS A 123 8.76 10.61 -5.71
CA LYS A 123 8.58 11.54 -4.62
C LYS A 123 7.24 12.24 -4.81
N ILE A 124 6.42 12.26 -3.77
CA ILE A 124 5.24 13.12 -3.74
C ILE A 124 5.69 14.47 -3.22
N GLU A 125 5.37 15.52 -3.96
CA GLU A 125 5.58 16.90 -3.56
C GLU A 125 4.24 17.46 -3.06
N ILE A 126 4.21 17.99 -1.84
CA ILE A 126 3.04 18.64 -1.25
C ILE A 126 3.41 20.08 -0.95
N LYS A 127 2.72 21.03 -1.58
CA LYS A 127 2.92 22.46 -1.36
C LYS A 127 1.83 23.00 -0.44
N ILE A 128 2.25 23.66 0.63
CA ILE A 128 1.39 24.28 1.63
C ILE A 128 1.66 25.76 1.58
N ASN A 129 0.66 26.53 1.17
CA ASN A 129 0.73 27.99 1.11
C ASN A 129 0.02 28.54 2.35
N ASN A 130 0.77 29.14 3.26
CA ASN A 130 0.31 29.52 4.60
C ASN A 130 -0.07 31.01 4.67
N LYS A 131 -0.48 31.62 3.56
CA LYS A 131 -0.99 33.00 3.58
C LYS A 131 -2.18 33.10 4.51
N ILE A 132 -1.94 33.65 5.70
CA ILE A 132 -2.97 34.05 6.65
C ILE A 132 -3.84 35.06 5.91
N ILE A 133 -5.05 34.67 5.51
CA ILE A 133 -6.06 35.61 5.04
C ILE A 133 -6.46 36.39 6.29
N GLN A 134 -5.88 37.56 6.50
CA GLN A 134 -6.40 38.53 7.44
C GLN A 134 -7.80 38.90 6.94
N VAL A 135 -8.82 38.35 7.60
CA VAL A 135 -10.18 38.85 7.47
C VAL A 135 -10.20 40.16 8.25
N SER A 136 -10.06 41.27 7.52
CA SER A 136 -10.36 42.62 8.00
C SER A 136 -11.85 42.79 8.20
#